data_AF-A0A3N7D3S5-F1
#
_entry.id   AF-A0A3N7D3S5-F1
#
_cell.length_a   1.000
_cell.length_b   1.000
_cell.length_c   1.000
_cell.angle_alpha   90.00
_cell.angle_beta   90.00
_cell.angle_gamma   90.00
#
_symmetry.space_group_name_H-M   'P 1'
#
loop_
_entity.id
_entity.type
_entity.pdbx_description
1 polymer ?
#
loop_
_entity_poly.entity_id
_entity_poly.type
_entity_poly.pdbx_seq_one_letter_code
_entity_poly.pdbx_strand_id
1 'polypeptide(L)'
;MPQLRLQNILFCAAVLLLFASGCSKVDYAKIDDPAYLRVFNNLNYVVGLENKDEEVPFLTMLIDPEMDQSGMPVKAGIKGDFLDQREPYAPPYPSHVGSSISYKNPEYPGKENVLVGPVLNGFDLSSWAQIPSGKHRIVFMFRPVNNVPFFNLESRLKQKVLIDTTIMLDSKEVYTLHILQKNFLTKKNGIYLRKENFHKLSLSDSLVYVNFYNMSAKGFQESSNELKEANRKSGSLRYGIKDNMNIFQSLFTSEKTMLSPVYSSTYKFMGQLTRNSEVLEVSKYYSFPLFADPKSNGIYTNIWQRFDLMSIGMNPANNPYEPFLMNTDGNWAPINCMLDGKSALQGNDNGAQLPNMIINIHSGIHNPRSFATVNTIEIVNGNVYLTTIQRKYAPPIY
;
A
#
# COMPACT_ATOMS: atom_id res chain seq x y z
N MET A 1 -37.29 -21.55 -61.37
CA MET A 1 -36.36 -22.10 -60.35
C MET A 1 -34.98 -21.41 -60.24
N PRO A 2 -34.35 -20.78 -61.27
CA PRO A 2 -33.01 -20.20 -61.12
C PRO A 2 -32.97 -18.85 -60.37
N GLN A 3 -34.03 -18.03 -60.45
CA GLN A 3 -34.12 -16.74 -59.76
C GLN A 3 -34.15 -16.85 -58.22
N LEU A 4 -34.82 -17.87 -57.67
CA LEU A 4 -34.87 -18.10 -56.23
C LEU A 4 -33.50 -18.46 -55.65
N ARG A 5 -32.66 -19.17 -56.43
CA ARG A 5 -31.29 -19.52 -56.01
C ARG A 5 -30.37 -18.30 -55.99
N LEU A 6 -30.51 -17.39 -56.95
CA LEU A 6 -29.71 -16.16 -57.01
C LEU A 6 -30.05 -15.20 -55.85
N GLN A 7 -31.34 -15.06 -55.52
CA GLN A 7 -31.78 -14.27 -54.37
C GLN A 7 -31.27 -14.84 -53.04
N ASN A 8 -31.30 -16.16 -52.87
CA ASN A 8 -30.79 -16.81 -51.66
C ASN A 8 -29.26 -16.67 -51.53
N ILE A 9 -28.52 -16.71 -52.64
CA ILE A 9 -27.06 -16.49 -52.64
C ILE A 9 -26.72 -15.04 -52.29
N LEU A 10 -27.45 -14.07 -52.86
CA LEU A 10 -27.27 -12.64 -52.55
C LEU A 10 -27.64 -12.33 -51.08
N PHE A 11 -28.69 -12.95 -50.55
CA PHE A 11 -29.09 -12.80 -49.16
C PHE A 11 -28.03 -13.40 -48.21
N CYS A 12 -27.52 -14.60 -48.50
CA CYS A 12 -26.43 -15.21 -47.72
C CYS A 12 -25.14 -14.38 -47.77
N ALA A 13 -24.79 -13.82 -48.93
CA ALA A 13 -23.62 -12.95 -49.08
C ALA A 13 -23.77 -11.62 -48.31
N ALA A 14 -24.97 -11.01 -48.32
CA ALA A 14 -25.26 -9.81 -47.56
C ALA A 14 -25.21 -10.05 -46.04
N VAL A 15 -25.71 -11.21 -45.58
CA VAL A 15 -25.63 -11.63 -44.18
C VAL A 15 -24.19 -11.89 -43.75
N LEU A 16 -23.36 -12.53 -44.58
CA LEU A 16 -21.93 -12.74 -44.32
C LEU A 16 -21.13 -11.42 -44.26
N LEU A 17 -21.47 -10.43 -45.09
CA LEU A 17 -20.88 -9.09 -45.05
C LEU A 17 -21.27 -8.31 -43.78
N LEU A 18 -22.48 -8.52 -43.25
CA LEU A 18 -22.93 -7.95 -41.97
C LEU A 18 -22.25 -8.61 -40.76
N PHE A 19 -21.81 -9.86 -40.86
CA PHE A 19 -21.02 -10.52 -39.80
C PHE A 19 -19.53 -10.15 -39.84
N ALA A 20 -19.00 -9.75 -41.00
CA ALA A 20 -17.60 -9.33 -41.14
C ALA A 20 -17.31 -7.90 -40.61
N SER A 21 -18.33 -7.05 -40.45
CA SER A 21 -18.20 -5.69 -39.91
C SER A 21 -18.22 -5.63 -38.37
N GLY A 22 -18.35 -6.76 -37.68
CA GLY A 22 -18.40 -6.85 -36.21
C GLY A 22 -17.04 -6.98 -35.50
N CYS A 23 -15.92 -7.01 -36.23
CA CYS A 23 -14.59 -6.97 -35.62
C CYS A 23 -14.28 -5.54 -35.15
N SER A 24 -14.73 -5.16 -33.95
CA SER A 24 -14.19 -3.98 -33.30
C SER A 24 -12.71 -4.25 -33.03
N LYS A 25 -11.84 -3.49 -33.70
CA LYS A 25 -10.43 -3.41 -33.31
C LYS A 25 -10.43 -2.80 -31.92
N VAL A 26 -10.19 -3.63 -30.91
CA VAL A 26 -9.96 -3.15 -29.56
C VAL A 26 -8.59 -2.47 -29.60
N ASP A 27 -8.58 -1.16 -29.81
CA ASP A 27 -7.39 -0.34 -29.62
C ASP A 27 -7.12 -0.34 -28.10
N TYR A 28 -6.28 -1.27 -27.66
CA TYR A 28 -5.76 -1.26 -26.30
C TYR A 28 -4.97 0.04 -26.13
N ALA A 29 -5.39 0.87 -25.18
CA ALA A 29 -4.60 2.02 -24.78
C ALA A 29 -3.21 1.51 -24.39
N LYS A 30 -2.18 2.13 -24.95
CA LYS A 30 -0.78 1.76 -24.73
C LYS A 30 0.00 3.01 -24.40
N ILE A 31 0.82 2.93 -23.36
CA ILE A 31 1.86 3.91 -23.07
C ILE A 31 3.16 3.27 -23.54
N ASP A 32 3.81 3.86 -24.53
CA ASP A 32 5.01 3.26 -25.15
C ASP A 32 6.22 3.23 -24.22
N ASP A 33 6.34 4.26 -23.36
CA ASP A 33 7.43 4.38 -22.40
C ASP A 33 6.91 4.66 -20.98
N PRO A 34 6.35 3.65 -20.28
CA PRO A 34 5.70 3.85 -19.00
C PRO A 34 6.69 3.80 -17.84
N ALA A 35 6.46 4.63 -16.83
CA ALA A 35 6.80 4.39 -15.44
C ALA A 35 5.60 3.78 -14.70
N TYR A 36 5.83 3.15 -13.55
CA TYR A 36 4.78 2.49 -12.76
C TYR A 36 4.58 3.20 -11.42
N LEU A 37 3.39 3.76 -11.16
CA LEU A 37 3.12 4.58 -9.97
C LEU A 37 1.97 4.00 -9.14
N ARG A 38 2.21 3.84 -7.84
CA ARG A 38 1.19 3.59 -6.82
C ARG A 38 1.17 4.76 -5.84
N VAL A 39 0.00 5.22 -5.44
CA VAL A 39 -0.14 6.43 -4.60
C VAL A 39 -0.99 6.15 -3.37
N PHE A 40 -0.52 6.63 -2.23
CA PHE A 40 -1.17 6.49 -0.94
C PHE A 40 -1.41 7.85 -0.28
N ASN A 41 -2.65 8.10 0.13
CA ASN A 41 -2.95 9.21 1.04
C ASN A 41 -2.71 8.76 2.49
N ASN A 42 -1.57 9.19 3.04
CA ASN A 42 -1.15 8.88 4.40
C ASN A 42 -1.47 10.00 5.41
N LEU A 43 -2.31 10.98 5.03
CA LEU A 43 -2.90 11.92 6.00
C LEU A 43 -3.91 11.16 6.86
N ASN A 44 -3.51 10.86 8.09
CA ASN A 44 -4.24 9.94 8.96
C ASN A 44 -5.03 10.63 10.08
N TYR A 45 -5.30 11.93 9.95
CA TYR A 45 -6.08 12.68 10.92
C TYR A 45 -7.60 12.60 10.63
N VAL A 46 -8.42 12.83 11.63
CA VAL A 46 -9.88 12.79 11.65
C VAL A 46 -10.36 14.18 12.05
N VAL A 47 -11.35 14.68 11.31
CA VAL A 47 -11.98 15.97 11.60
C VAL A 47 -13.16 15.74 12.54
N GLY A 48 -13.01 16.18 13.78
CA GLY A 48 -14.00 16.18 14.87
C GLY A 48 -14.50 17.59 15.20
N LEU A 49 -15.05 17.77 16.41
CA LEU A 49 -15.54 19.08 16.87
C LEU A 49 -14.38 20.04 17.20
N GLU A 50 -13.30 19.48 17.71
CA GLU A 50 -12.08 20.13 18.14
C GLU A 50 -11.24 20.72 17.01
N ASN A 51 -11.35 20.16 15.80
CA ASN A 51 -10.64 20.58 14.59
C ASN A 51 -11.59 20.71 13.40
N LYS A 52 -12.85 21.08 13.63
CA LYS A 52 -13.94 21.18 12.62
C LYS A 52 -13.62 22.04 11.39
N ASP A 53 -12.65 22.94 11.50
CA ASP A 53 -12.23 23.86 10.45
C ASP A 53 -11.07 23.28 9.60
N GLU A 54 -10.52 22.12 9.98
CA GLU A 54 -9.54 21.37 9.18
C GLU A 54 -10.22 20.66 7.99
N GLU A 55 -9.51 20.57 6.87
CA GLU A 55 -10.00 19.83 5.71
C GLU A 55 -9.99 18.34 5.97
N VAL A 56 -11.10 17.65 5.66
CA VAL A 56 -11.14 16.19 5.67
C VAL A 56 -10.10 15.67 4.66
N PRO A 57 -9.23 14.71 5.05
CA PRO A 57 -8.17 14.18 4.18
C PRO A 57 -8.72 13.24 3.11
N PHE A 58 -9.56 13.80 2.23
CA PHE A 58 -10.18 13.14 1.09
C PHE A 58 -9.81 13.94 -0.16
N LEU A 59 -9.05 13.29 -1.05
CA LEU A 59 -8.26 14.00 -2.04
C LEU A 59 -8.68 13.62 -3.47
N THR A 60 -8.30 14.48 -4.40
CA THR A 60 -8.12 14.12 -5.81
C THR A 60 -6.64 14.32 -6.16
N MET A 61 -6.13 13.46 -7.02
CA MET A 61 -4.81 13.56 -7.64
C MET A 61 -4.99 13.94 -9.11
N LEU A 62 -4.28 14.97 -9.55
CA LEU A 62 -4.22 15.41 -10.94
C LEU A 62 -2.75 15.39 -11.40
N ILE A 63 -2.46 14.67 -12.47
CA ILE A 63 -1.15 14.70 -13.14
C ILE A 63 -1.31 15.45 -14.47
N ASP A 64 -0.46 16.43 -14.67
CA ASP A 64 -0.49 17.40 -15.76
C ASP A 64 -1.86 18.05 -15.92
N PRO A 65 -2.33 18.80 -14.90
CA PRO A 65 -3.60 19.51 -14.97
C PRO A 65 -3.55 20.67 -15.94
N GLU A 66 -4.63 20.86 -16.69
CA GLU A 66 -4.88 22.08 -17.47
C GLU A 66 -5.82 22.99 -16.68
N MET A 67 -5.39 24.24 -16.51
CA MET A 67 -6.10 25.25 -15.75
C MET A 67 -6.87 26.17 -16.69
N ASP A 68 -8.04 26.64 -16.26
CA ASP A 68 -8.74 27.73 -16.93
C ASP A 68 -8.12 29.11 -16.60
N GLN A 69 -8.71 30.17 -17.16
CA GLN A 69 -8.25 31.55 -16.94
C GLN A 69 -8.30 32.00 -15.48
N SER A 70 -9.10 31.33 -14.64
CA SER A 70 -9.21 31.59 -13.20
C SER A 70 -8.25 30.74 -12.36
N GLY A 71 -7.38 29.95 -13.01
CA GLY A 71 -6.44 29.06 -12.34
C GLY A 71 -7.08 27.76 -11.82
N MET A 72 -8.30 27.45 -12.26
CA MET A 72 -9.04 26.26 -11.80
C MET A 72 -8.80 25.07 -12.73
N PRO A 73 -8.57 23.86 -12.19
CA PRO A 73 -8.36 22.68 -13.03
C PRO A 73 -9.65 22.27 -13.73
N VAL A 74 -9.58 22.17 -15.06
CA VAL A 74 -10.71 21.75 -15.92
C VAL A 74 -10.51 20.38 -16.53
N LYS A 75 -9.26 19.93 -16.67
CA LYS A 75 -8.87 18.57 -17.07
C LYS A 75 -7.48 18.22 -16.54
N ALA A 76 -7.08 16.97 -16.65
CA ALA A 76 -5.74 16.49 -16.35
C ALA A 76 -5.38 15.32 -17.28
N GLY A 77 -4.09 15.15 -17.58
CA GLY A 77 -3.62 14.00 -18.35
C GLY A 77 -3.95 12.68 -17.66
N ILE A 78 -3.76 12.62 -16.34
CA ILE A 78 -4.18 11.48 -15.50
C ILE A 78 -4.88 12.03 -14.26
N LYS A 79 -5.94 11.33 -13.84
CA LYS A 79 -6.70 11.62 -12.63
C LYS A 79 -6.69 10.40 -11.72
N GLY A 80 -6.49 10.61 -10.43
CA GLY A 80 -6.82 9.65 -9.37
C GLY A 80 -7.84 10.29 -8.43
N ASP A 81 -9.12 10.00 -8.64
CA ASP A 81 -10.22 10.63 -7.93
C ASP A 81 -10.62 9.83 -6.68
N PHE A 82 -11.38 10.45 -5.77
CA PHE A 82 -11.88 9.80 -4.55
C PHE A 82 -10.79 9.15 -3.67
N LEU A 83 -9.57 9.71 -3.66
CA LEU A 83 -8.43 9.19 -2.90
C LEU A 83 -8.67 9.40 -1.39
N ASP A 84 -9.11 8.34 -0.73
CA ASP A 84 -9.39 8.29 0.71
C ASP A 84 -8.13 7.98 1.51
N GLN A 85 -8.25 8.06 2.83
CA GLN A 85 -7.19 7.61 3.73
C GLN A 85 -6.81 6.16 3.44
N ARG A 86 -5.51 5.88 3.49
CA ARG A 86 -4.96 4.55 3.25
C ARG A 86 -5.45 3.53 4.29
N GLU A 87 -5.77 2.33 3.81
CA GLU A 87 -6.03 1.15 4.65
C GLU A 87 -4.74 0.57 5.26
N PRO A 88 -4.78 -0.02 6.48
CA PRO A 88 -3.59 -0.60 7.13
C PRO A 88 -2.88 -1.69 6.31
N TYR A 89 -3.56 -2.31 5.35
CA TYR A 89 -3.00 -3.34 4.49
C TYR A 89 -3.27 -3.05 3.00
N ALA A 90 -2.19 -3.05 2.23
CA ALA A 90 -2.18 -2.94 0.78
C ALA A 90 -1.73 -4.30 0.19
N PRO A 91 -2.67 -5.16 -0.24
CA PRO A 91 -2.36 -6.49 -0.75
C PRO A 91 -1.62 -6.44 -2.11
N PRO A 92 -1.07 -7.59 -2.55
CA PRO A 92 -0.37 -7.67 -3.85
C PRO A 92 -1.28 -7.38 -5.04
N TYR A 93 -2.51 -7.88 -4.98
CA TYR A 93 -3.55 -7.61 -5.95
C TYR A 93 -4.45 -6.49 -5.45
N PRO A 94 -4.96 -5.62 -6.34
CA PRO A 94 -5.94 -4.62 -5.97
C PRO A 94 -7.16 -5.31 -5.36
N SER A 95 -7.30 -5.28 -4.02
CA SER A 95 -8.38 -5.97 -3.30
C SER A 95 -9.76 -5.40 -3.58
N HIS A 96 -9.82 -4.28 -4.29
CA HIS A 96 -11.01 -3.46 -4.45
C HIS A 96 -11.60 -3.47 -5.85
N VAL A 97 -10.88 -3.97 -6.85
CA VAL A 97 -11.38 -4.09 -8.22
C VAL A 97 -12.44 -5.18 -8.26
N GLY A 98 -13.68 -4.82 -8.59
CA GLY A 98 -14.80 -5.77 -8.74
C GLY A 98 -15.41 -6.30 -7.44
N SER A 99 -14.88 -5.95 -6.26
CA SER A 99 -15.31 -6.51 -4.95
C SER A 99 -15.95 -5.48 -4.01
N SER A 100 -15.81 -4.17 -4.27
CA SER A 100 -16.28 -3.10 -3.39
C SER A 100 -17.22 -2.13 -4.13
N ILE A 101 -18.38 -1.85 -3.53
CA ILE A 101 -19.37 -0.87 -4.05
C ILE A 101 -19.08 0.57 -3.62
N SER A 102 -18.09 0.80 -2.76
CA SER A 102 -17.74 2.14 -2.29
C SER A 102 -16.97 2.91 -3.35
N TYR A 103 -17.31 4.18 -3.57
CA TYR A 103 -16.58 5.08 -4.47
C TYR A 103 -15.23 5.52 -3.89
N LYS A 104 -15.01 5.35 -2.58
CA LYS A 104 -13.78 5.73 -1.88
C LYS A 104 -12.64 4.79 -2.27
N ASN A 105 -11.50 5.38 -2.61
CA ASN A 105 -10.33 4.66 -3.11
C ASN A 105 -9.15 4.85 -2.14
N PRO A 106 -8.75 3.85 -1.35
CA PRO A 106 -7.71 4.01 -0.32
C PRO A 106 -6.29 4.13 -0.91
N GLU A 107 -6.14 3.86 -2.20
CA GLU A 107 -4.90 3.98 -2.95
C GLU A 107 -5.19 4.19 -4.44
N TYR A 108 -4.25 4.75 -5.19
CA TYR A 108 -4.30 4.77 -6.65
C TYR A 108 -3.24 3.79 -7.22
N PRO A 109 -3.56 2.99 -8.26
CA PRO A 109 -4.82 2.97 -9.00
C PRO A 109 -5.99 2.37 -8.20
N GLY A 110 -5.74 1.44 -7.29
CA GLY A 110 -6.78 0.84 -6.44
C GLY A 110 -7.97 0.33 -7.25
N LYS A 111 -9.11 1.03 -7.17
CA LYS A 111 -10.37 0.71 -7.90
C LYS A 111 -10.45 1.26 -9.32
N GLU A 112 -9.52 2.12 -9.73
CA GLU A 112 -9.63 2.81 -11.00
C GLU A 112 -9.35 1.90 -12.19
N ASN A 113 -10.15 2.07 -13.24
CA ASN A 113 -9.95 1.39 -14.51
C ASN A 113 -8.91 2.16 -15.34
N VAL A 114 -7.63 1.89 -15.06
CA VAL A 114 -6.49 2.47 -15.77
C VAL A 114 -5.56 1.37 -16.28
N LEU A 115 -4.63 1.73 -17.18
CA LEU A 115 -3.56 0.81 -17.57
C LEU A 115 -2.67 0.54 -16.35
N VAL A 116 -2.50 -0.74 -16.02
CA VAL A 116 -1.68 -1.16 -14.89
C VAL A 116 -0.37 -1.80 -15.35
N GLY A 117 0.60 -1.88 -14.44
CA GLY A 117 1.91 -2.45 -14.72
C GLY A 117 1.83 -3.94 -15.11
N PRO A 118 2.76 -4.41 -15.96
CA PRO A 118 2.86 -5.82 -16.33
C PRO A 118 3.51 -6.64 -15.21
N VAL A 119 3.71 -7.93 -15.46
CA VAL A 119 4.66 -8.70 -14.65
C VAL A 119 6.08 -8.26 -15.00
N LEU A 120 6.82 -7.73 -14.02
CA LEU A 120 8.20 -7.26 -14.18
C LEU A 120 9.14 -8.12 -13.31
N ASN A 121 10.05 -8.87 -13.95
CA ASN A 121 10.98 -9.79 -13.26
C ASN A 121 10.29 -10.74 -12.27
N GLY A 122 9.12 -11.26 -12.66
CA GLY A 122 8.32 -12.18 -11.85
C GLY A 122 7.41 -11.50 -10.82
N PHE A 123 7.53 -10.19 -10.60
CA PHE A 123 6.64 -9.43 -9.71
C PHE A 123 5.42 -8.92 -10.46
N ASP A 124 4.25 -9.09 -9.85
CA ASP A 124 3.00 -8.58 -10.39
C ASP A 124 2.84 -7.09 -10.05
N LEU A 125 2.82 -6.23 -11.07
CA LEU A 125 2.65 -4.78 -10.91
C LEU A 125 1.22 -4.30 -11.20
N SER A 126 0.22 -5.19 -11.14
CA SER A 126 -1.20 -4.81 -11.34
C SER A 126 -1.71 -3.77 -10.33
N SER A 127 -1.03 -3.59 -9.20
CA SER A 127 -1.31 -2.54 -8.22
C SER A 127 -0.58 -1.20 -8.49
N TRP A 128 0.07 -1.04 -9.64
CA TRP A 128 0.70 0.20 -10.10
C TRP A 128 0.10 0.65 -11.42
N ALA A 129 -0.25 1.92 -11.55
CA ALA A 129 -0.70 2.50 -12.80
C ALA A 129 0.48 2.77 -13.73
N GLN A 130 0.29 2.61 -15.03
CA GLN A 130 1.22 3.10 -16.04
C GLN A 130 1.05 4.61 -16.21
N ILE A 131 2.14 5.35 -16.02
CA ILE A 131 2.24 6.79 -16.24
C ILE A 131 3.30 6.99 -17.33
N PRO A 132 3.15 7.93 -18.28
CA PRO A 132 4.25 8.28 -19.18
C PRO A 132 5.53 8.60 -18.37
N SER A 133 6.70 8.28 -18.90
CA SER A 133 7.96 8.70 -18.30
C SER A 133 8.20 10.21 -18.53
N GLY A 134 9.00 10.83 -17.68
CA GLY A 134 9.43 12.22 -17.79
C GLY A 134 9.02 13.11 -16.61
N LYS A 135 8.96 14.41 -16.89
CA LYS A 135 8.64 15.45 -15.91
C LYS A 135 7.13 15.66 -15.88
N HIS A 136 6.51 15.49 -14.71
CA HIS A 136 5.08 15.66 -14.53
C HIS A 136 4.75 16.66 -13.43
N ARG A 137 3.82 17.58 -13.71
CA ARG A 137 3.22 18.40 -12.64
C ARG A 137 2.17 17.55 -11.94
N ILE A 138 2.26 17.42 -10.62
CA ILE A 138 1.30 16.68 -9.82
C ILE A 138 0.65 17.62 -8.80
N VAL A 139 -0.68 17.59 -8.76
CA VAL A 139 -1.48 18.40 -7.86
C VAL A 139 -2.40 17.49 -7.06
N PHE A 140 -2.34 17.62 -5.74
CA PHE A 140 -3.30 17.03 -4.82
C PHE A 140 -4.21 18.14 -4.31
N MET A 141 -5.51 17.92 -4.39
CA MET A 141 -6.51 18.88 -3.91
C MET A 141 -7.48 18.20 -2.97
N PHE A 142 -7.91 18.94 -1.95
CA PHE A 142 -9.01 18.50 -1.12
C PHE A 142 -10.31 18.51 -1.94
N ARG A 143 -11.17 17.53 -1.67
CA ARG A 143 -12.51 17.49 -2.25
C ARG A 143 -13.54 17.07 -1.19
N PRO A 144 -14.79 17.50 -1.35
CA PRO A 144 -15.87 17.07 -0.46
C PRO A 144 -16.06 15.55 -0.51
N VAL A 145 -16.48 14.96 0.62
CA VAL A 145 -16.81 13.54 0.73
C VAL A 145 -18.16 13.28 0.06
N ASN A 146 -18.13 13.16 -1.27
CA ASN A 146 -19.27 12.78 -2.08
C ASN A 146 -18.82 11.95 -3.29
N ASN A 147 -19.79 11.41 -4.03
CA ASN A 147 -19.57 10.60 -5.23
C ASN A 147 -19.56 11.41 -6.54
N VAL A 148 -19.56 12.75 -6.48
CA VAL A 148 -19.54 13.59 -7.68
C VAL A 148 -18.10 13.66 -8.23
N PRO A 149 -17.85 13.28 -9.50
CA PRO A 149 -16.52 13.35 -10.09
C PRO A 149 -15.90 14.73 -9.95
N PHE A 150 -14.59 14.82 -9.68
CA PHE A 150 -13.94 16.07 -9.30
C PHE A 150 -14.19 17.22 -10.28
N PHE A 151 -14.04 17.01 -11.59
CA PHE A 151 -14.26 18.07 -12.58
C PHE A 151 -15.72 18.53 -12.70
N ASN A 152 -16.68 17.72 -12.23
CA ASN A 152 -18.11 18.04 -12.21
C ASN A 152 -18.53 18.77 -10.92
N LEU A 153 -17.62 18.98 -9.97
CA LEU A 153 -17.89 19.77 -8.78
C LEU A 153 -18.05 21.25 -9.12
N GLU A 154 -18.89 21.95 -8.34
CA GLU A 154 -18.98 23.41 -8.35
C GLU A 154 -17.59 24.05 -8.14
N SER A 155 -17.31 25.17 -8.81
CA SER A 155 -15.99 25.80 -8.78
C SER A 155 -15.47 26.08 -7.37
N ARG A 156 -16.34 26.48 -6.43
CA ARG A 156 -15.97 26.72 -5.02
C ARG A 156 -15.42 25.49 -4.29
N LEU A 157 -15.74 24.28 -4.75
CA LEU A 157 -15.31 23.02 -4.15
C LEU A 157 -14.01 22.48 -4.77
N LYS A 158 -13.46 23.17 -5.76
CA LYS A 158 -12.23 22.79 -6.50
C LYS A 158 -11.06 23.75 -6.22
N GLN A 159 -11.11 24.55 -5.15
CA GLN A 159 -10.14 25.63 -4.90
C GLN A 159 -9.01 25.25 -3.93
N LYS A 160 -9.20 24.19 -3.12
CA LYS A 160 -8.32 23.89 -2.00
C LYS A 160 -7.18 22.97 -2.43
N VAL A 161 -6.07 23.57 -2.87
CA VAL A 161 -4.84 22.85 -3.19
C VAL A 161 -4.14 22.42 -1.90
N LEU A 162 -3.82 21.13 -1.79
CA LEU A 162 -3.00 20.58 -0.72
C LEU A 162 -1.51 20.62 -1.10
N ILE A 163 -1.18 20.10 -2.28
CA ILE A 163 0.18 20.03 -2.82
C ILE A 163 0.11 20.36 -4.31
N ASP A 164 1.03 21.18 -4.80
CA ASP A 164 1.29 21.42 -6.22
C ASP A 164 2.80 21.39 -6.42
N THR A 165 3.29 20.39 -7.12
CA THR A 165 4.73 20.15 -7.28
C THR A 165 5.02 19.42 -8.59
N THR A 166 6.29 19.14 -8.83
CA THR A 166 6.75 18.36 -9.98
C THR A 166 7.45 17.10 -9.51
N ILE A 167 7.22 16.00 -10.21
CA ILE A 167 7.92 14.73 -10.04
C ILE A 167 8.65 14.34 -11.33
N MET A 168 9.68 13.51 -11.18
CA MET A 168 10.41 12.89 -12.29
C MET A 168 10.18 11.39 -12.24
N LEU A 169 9.70 10.82 -13.34
CA LEU A 169 9.44 9.40 -13.47
C LEU A 169 10.30 8.84 -14.59
N ASP A 170 11.24 7.97 -14.25
CA ASP A 170 12.11 7.36 -15.22
C ASP A 170 11.40 6.18 -15.91
N SER A 171 11.73 5.97 -17.19
CA SER A 171 11.22 4.86 -17.99
C SER A 171 11.40 3.51 -17.27
N LYS A 172 10.31 2.74 -17.22
CA LYS A 172 10.24 1.35 -16.72
C LYS A 172 10.63 1.19 -15.25
N GLU A 173 10.59 2.28 -14.48
CA GLU A 173 10.88 2.27 -13.04
C GLU A 173 9.59 2.22 -12.24
N VAL A 174 9.69 1.65 -11.02
CA VAL A 174 8.55 1.45 -10.12
C VAL A 174 8.62 2.47 -9.00
N TYR A 175 7.49 3.10 -8.70
CA TYR A 175 7.38 4.18 -7.73
C TYR A 175 6.23 3.98 -6.77
N THR A 176 6.47 4.33 -5.51
CA THR A 176 5.42 4.49 -4.49
C THR A 176 5.44 5.93 -4.00
N LEU A 177 4.31 6.63 -4.13
CA LEU A 177 4.14 8.02 -3.73
C LEU A 177 3.24 8.12 -2.50
N HIS A 178 3.72 8.83 -1.49
CA HIS A 178 2.98 9.04 -0.24
C HIS A 178 2.66 10.52 -0.06
N ILE A 179 1.41 10.82 0.25
CA ILE A 179 0.99 12.14 0.74
C ILE A 179 1.10 12.11 2.26
N LEU A 180 1.97 12.93 2.84
CA LEU A 180 2.31 12.90 4.25
C LEU A 180 2.13 14.27 4.89
N GLN A 181 1.79 14.27 6.18
CA GLN A 181 2.06 15.40 7.04
C GLN A 181 3.54 15.36 7.43
N LYS A 182 4.33 16.35 7.02
CA LYS A 182 5.79 16.43 7.24
C LYS A 182 6.15 17.00 8.60
N ASN A 183 5.31 17.89 9.14
CA ASN A 183 5.50 18.49 10.45
C ASN A 183 4.17 18.50 11.22
N PHE A 184 4.21 17.96 12.44
CA PHE A 184 2.99 17.72 13.20
C PHE A 184 2.36 19.02 13.72
N LEU A 185 3.17 19.92 14.26
CA LEU A 185 2.71 21.16 14.88
C LEU A 185 2.24 22.19 13.85
N THR A 186 3.02 22.39 12.79
CA THR A 186 2.70 23.37 11.73
C THR A 186 1.69 22.84 10.70
N LYS A 187 1.29 21.57 10.81
CA LYS A 187 0.43 20.89 9.83
C LYS A 187 0.95 20.93 8.38
N LYS A 188 2.26 21.15 8.19
CA LYS A 188 2.88 21.20 6.85
C LYS A 188 2.76 19.84 6.18
N ASN A 189 2.15 19.80 5.00
CA ASN A 189 2.00 18.60 4.18
C ASN A 189 3.02 18.57 3.04
N GLY A 190 3.25 17.39 2.47
CA GLY A 190 4.14 17.20 1.33
C GLY A 190 4.10 15.77 0.81
N ILE A 191 4.88 15.52 -0.25
CA ILE A 191 5.01 14.18 -0.83
C ILE A 191 6.31 13.49 -0.43
N TYR A 192 6.31 12.17 -0.48
CA TYR A 192 7.48 11.31 -0.44
C TYR A 192 7.38 10.30 -1.58
N LEU A 193 8.26 10.43 -2.59
CA LEU A 193 8.28 9.58 -3.79
C LEU A 193 9.43 8.59 -3.71
N ARG A 194 9.14 7.33 -3.41
CA ARG A 194 10.15 6.28 -3.35
C ARG A 194 10.28 5.57 -4.69
N LYS A 195 11.50 5.49 -5.22
CA LYS A 195 11.83 4.70 -6.40
C LYS A 195 12.16 3.27 -5.98
N GLU A 196 11.18 2.39 -6.07
CA GLU A 196 11.27 1.02 -5.59
C GLU A 196 12.31 0.20 -6.34
N ASN A 197 13.06 -0.66 -5.65
CA ASN A 197 14.14 -1.45 -6.25
C ASN A 197 13.91 -2.98 -6.20
N PHE A 198 12.84 -3.47 -5.55
CA PHE A 198 12.61 -4.91 -5.36
C PHE A 198 12.63 -5.72 -6.68
N HIS A 199 12.15 -5.11 -7.77
CA HIS A 199 12.09 -5.73 -9.09
C HIS A 199 13.49 -5.93 -9.73
N LYS A 200 14.53 -5.34 -9.16
CA LYS A 200 15.94 -5.49 -9.57
C LYS A 200 16.74 -6.39 -8.64
N LEU A 201 16.17 -6.80 -7.52
CA LEU A 201 16.87 -7.62 -6.53
C LEU A 201 16.73 -9.11 -6.84
N SER A 202 17.81 -9.85 -6.67
CA SER A 202 17.82 -11.31 -6.71
C SER A 202 17.30 -11.89 -5.38
N LEU A 203 15.98 -11.84 -5.19
CA LEU A 203 15.32 -12.37 -3.99
C LEU A 203 15.06 -13.89 -4.13
N SER A 204 15.25 -14.66 -3.05
CA SER A 204 15.02 -16.11 -3.00
C SER A 204 13.56 -16.44 -2.68
N ASP A 205 12.99 -17.46 -3.33
CA ASP A 205 11.65 -17.95 -3.00
C ASP A 205 11.58 -18.70 -1.65
N SER A 206 12.74 -18.98 -1.03
CA SER A 206 12.84 -19.59 0.30
C SER A 206 12.81 -18.56 1.44
N LEU A 207 12.81 -17.27 1.13
CA LEU A 207 12.94 -16.19 2.10
C LEU A 207 11.81 -15.17 1.92
N VAL A 208 11.17 -14.78 3.03
CA VAL A 208 10.25 -13.64 3.06
C VAL A 208 11.06 -12.39 3.35
N TYR A 209 10.82 -11.32 2.58
CA TYR A 209 11.56 -10.07 2.69
C TYR A 209 10.70 -8.96 3.28
N VAL A 210 11.32 -8.07 4.06
CA VAL A 210 10.69 -6.89 4.62
C VAL A 210 11.68 -5.73 4.73
N ASN A 211 11.25 -4.52 4.38
CA ASN A 211 11.93 -3.28 4.77
C ASN A 211 11.00 -2.40 5.64
N PHE A 212 11.60 -1.40 6.28
CA PHE A 212 10.91 -0.57 7.27
C PHE A 212 11.14 0.91 6.98
N TYR A 213 10.10 1.71 7.21
CA TYR A 213 10.15 3.17 7.14
C TYR A 213 9.41 3.79 8.32
N ASN A 214 10.03 4.76 8.97
CA ASN A 214 9.35 5.67 9.88
C ASN A 214 9.19 7.02 9.16
N MET A 215 8.04 7.21 8.52
CA MET A 215 7.68 8.42 7.78
C MET A 215 6.85 9.38 8.63
N SER A 216 6.87 9.23 9.96
CA SER A 216 6.14 10.11 10.87
C SER A 216 6.59 11.56 10.72
N ALA A 217 5.66 12.48 10.97
CA ALA A 217 5.89 13.90 10.95
C ALA A 217 6.89 14.31 12.05
N LYS A 218 7.74 15.30 11.75
CA LYS A 218 8.58 15.93 12.78
C LYS A 218 7.70 16.49 13.90
N GLY A 219 8.06 16.21 15.15
CA GLY A 219 7.33 16.68 16.32
C GLY A 219 6.12 15.83 16.71
N PHE A 220 5.80 14.75 15.97
CA PHE A 220 4.66 13.90 16.30
C PHE A 220 4.87 13.23 17.66
N GLN A 221 5.99 12.53 17.87
CA GLN A 221 6.23 11.78 19.10
C GLN A 221 6.31 12.71 20.32
N GLU A 222 6.97 13.86 20.17
CA GLU A 222 7.21 14.84 21.25
C GLU A 222 5.97 15.64 21.65
N SER A 223 4.93 15.66 20.81
CA SER A 223 3.70 16.40 21.10
C SER A 223 2.86 15.71 22.19
N SER A 224 2.00 16.50 22.86
CA SER A 224 1.06 15.98 23.85
C SER A 224 0.20 14.85 23.27
N ASN A 225 -0.03 13.80 24.07
CA ASN A 225 -0.90 12.69 23.69
C ASN A 225 -2.36 13.12 23.46
N GLU A 226 -2.77 14.27 24.03
CA GLU A 226 -4.10 14.87 23.81
C GLU A 226 -4.29 15.42 22.40
N LEU A 227 -3.20 15.78 21.72
CA LEU A 227 -3.23 16.26 20.33
C LEU A 227 -3.18 15.12 19.31
N LYS A 228 -2.92 13.88 19.77
CA LYS A 228 -2.77 12.71 18.92
C LYS A 228 -4.09 11.96 18.85
N GLU A 229 -4.41 11.47 17.67
CA GLU A 229 -5.64 10.72 17.51
C GLU A 229 -5.63 9.38 18.19
N ALA A 230 -6.79 9.04 18.75
CA ALA A 230 -7.00 7.81 19.45
C ALA A 230 -7.18 6.62 18.48
N ASN A 231 -6.15 6.21 17.74
CA ASN A 231 -6.19 4.91 17.03
C ASN A 231 -5.79 3.76 17.96
N ARG A 232 -6.78 3.07 18.56
CA ARG A 232 -6.50 1.95 19.49
C ARG A 232 -5.90 0.74 18.77
N LYS A 233 -6.16 0.58 17.47
CA LYS A 233 -5.68 -0.56 16.68
C LYS A 233 -4.17 -0.51 16.44
N SER A 234 -3.55 0.66 16.56
CA SER A 234 -2.11 0.83 16.47
C SER A 234 -1.36 0.41 17.73
N GLY A 235 -2.06 0.01 18.80
CA GLY A 235 -1.42 -0.36 20.06
C GLY A 235 -0.55 0.79 20.60
N SER A 236 0.64 0.45 21.09
CA SER A 236 1.63 1.41 21.59
C SER A 236 2.15 2.40 20.54
N LEU A 237 2.10 2.06 19.24
CA LEU A 237 2.50 3.00 18.18
C LEU A 237 1.66 4.28 18.17
N ARG A 238 0.42 4.25 18.68
CA ARG A 238 -0.51 5.40 18.61
C ARG A 238 0.06 6.70 19.18
N TYR A 239 1.02 6.61 20.10
CA TYR A 239 1.69 7.77 20.71
C TYR A 239 3.00 8.17 20.03
N GLY A 240 3.38 7.46 18.96
CA GLY A 240 4.62 7.64 18.23
C GLY A 240 5.75 6.77 18.75
N ILE A 241 6.78 6.62 17.92
CA ILE A 241 8.06 6.01 18.27
C ILE A 241 9.17 7.05 18.14
N LYS A 242 10.29 6.85 18.82
CA LYS A 242 11.43 7.75 18.68
C LYS A 242 11.98 7.75 17.26
N ASP A 243 12.70 8.82 16.93
CA ASP A 243 13.31 9.00 15.60
C ASP A 243 14.30 7.90 15.24
N ASN A 244 14.97 7.29 16.22
CA ASN A 244 15.92 6.20 16.00
C ASN A 244 15.55 5.00 16.88
N MET A 245 15.32 3.87 16.23
CA MET A 245 14.93 2.62 16.87
C MET A 245 15.78 1.46 16.34
N ASN A 246 15.95 0.43 17.15
CA ASN A 246 16.37 -0.90 16.76
C ASN A 246 15.14 -1.73 16.40
N ILE A 247 15.30 -2.66 15.45
CA ILE A 247 14.29 -3.63 15.06
C ILE A 247 14.76 -5.01 15.50
N PHE A 248 13.97 -5.66 16.34
CA PHE A 248 14.14 -7.06 16.71
C PHE A 248 12.99 -7.90 16.17
N GLN A 249 13.29 -9.09 15.68
CA GLN A 249 12.31 -9.99 15.09
C GLN A 249 12.21 -11.30 15.85
N SER A 250 10.97 -11.70 16.09
CA SER A 250 10.60 -13.02 16.59
C SER A 250 9.67 -13.72 15.60
N LEU A 251 9.87 -15.02 15.38
CA LEU A 251 8.90 -15.88 14.71
C LEU A 251 8.20 -16.75 15.73
N PHE A 252 6.93 -17.00 15.50
CA PHE A 252 6.10 -17.87 16.31
C PHE A 252 5.44 -18.92 15.44
N THR A 253 5.11 -20.06 16.04
CA THR A 253 4.40 -21.14 15.35
C THR A 253 2.95 -20.74 15.04
N SER A 254 2.16 -21.68 14.53
CA SER A 254 0.77 -21.51 14.13
C SER A 254 -0.18 -20.96 15.21
N GLU A 255 0.19 -21.11 16.48
CA GLU A 255 -0.65 -20.73 17.60
C GLU A 255 -0.71 -19.21 17.75
N LYS A 256 -1.89 -18.68 18.10
CA LYS A 256 -2.11 -17.24 18.31
C LYS A 256 -1.54 -16.77 19.66
N THR A 257 -0.32 -17.15 20.01
CA THR A 257 0.29 -16.89 21.31
C THR A 257 1.79 -16.65 21.19
N MET A 258 2.32 -15.74 22.02
CA MET A 258 3.76 -15.54 22.16
C MET A 258 4.45 -16.66 22.94
N LEU A 259 3.70 -17.60 23.51
CA LEU A 259 4.25 -18.73 24.26
C LEU A 259 4.86 -19.83 23.38
N SER A 260 4.68 -19.75 22.06
CA SER A 260 5.10 -20.77 21.11
C SER A 260 6.08 -20.21 20.07
N PRO A 261 7.29 -19.76 20.49
CA PRO A 261 8.28 -19.20 19.59
C PRO A 261 8.94 -20.28 18.73
N VAL A 262 9.36 -19.90 17.52
CA VAL A 262 10.39 -20.61 16.77
C VAL A 262 11.74 -20.18 17.37
N TYR A 263 12.23 -20.96 18.34
CA TYR A 263 13.40 -20.59 19.18
C TYR A 263 14.62 -20.08 18.43
N SER A 264 14.93 -20.64 17.26
CA SER A 264 16.06 -20.20 16.44
C SER A 264 15.90 -18.81 15.83
N SER A 265 14.75 -18.17 16.00
CA SER A 265 14.35 -16.91 15.36
C SER A 265 13.75 -15.92 16.35
N THR A 266 13.96 -16.10 17.66
CA THR A 266 13.46 -15.20 18.70
C THR A 266 14.42 -14.02 18.91
N TYR A 267 13.88 -12.80 18.96
CA TYR A 267 14.60 -11.56 19.28
C TYR A 267 15.86 -11.32 18.43
N LYS A 268 15.85 -11.74 17.16
CA LYS A 268 16.94 -11.48 16.23
C LYS A 268 17.00 -10.00 15.88
N PHE A 269 18.13 -9.37 16.16
CA PHE A 269 18.39 -8.01 15.69
C PHE A 269 18.42 -8.00 14.15
N MET A 270 17.56 -7.18 13.55
CA MET A 270 17.51 -7.01 12.10
C MET A 270 18.35 -5.81 11.68
N GLY A 271 18.18 -4.67 12.36
CA GLY A 271 18.84 -3.43 12.02
C GLY A 271 18.24 -2.23 12.71
N GLN A 272 18.55 -1.05 12.19
CA GLN A 272 18.07 0.23 12.72
C GLN A 272 16.98 0.82 11.82
N LEU A 273 16.09 1.57 12.44
CA LEU A 273 15.04 2.36 11.84
C LEU A 273 15.25 3.82 12.21
N THR A 274 15.49 4.65 11.19
CA THR A 274 15.60 6.10 11.36
C THR A 274 14.40 6.78 10.73
N ARG A 275 13.85 7.79 11.40
CA ARG A 275 12.77 8.62 10.88
C ARG A 275 13.25 9.33 9.63
N ASN A 276 12.57 9.05 8.54
CA ASN A 276 12.84 9.63 7.24
C ASN A 276 11.52 9.79 6.49
N SER A 277 11.23 11.03 6.11
CA SER A 277 10.13 11.36 5.23
C SER A 277 10.60 12.15 4.01
N GLU A 278 11.90 12.29 3.75
CA GLU A 278 12.44 13.16 2.69
C GLU A 278 13.43 12.44 1.75
N VAL A 279 14.29 11.55 2.28
CA VAL A 279 15.30 10.83 1.48
C VAL A 279 14.63 9.70 0.71
N LEU A 280 14.63 9.78 -0.61
CA LEU A 280 13.85 8.93 -1.52
C LEU A 280 14.41 7.50 -1.72
N GLU A 281 15.48 7.16 -1.02
CA GLU A 281 16.16 5.87 -1.13
C GLU A 281 15.36 4.73 -0.49
N VAL A 282 15.48 3.54 -1.07
CA VAL A 282 14.84 2.33 -0.55
C VAL A 282 15.64 1.79 0.63
N SER A 283 14.98 1.68 1.78
CA SER A 283 15.52 1.00 2.95
C SER A 283 15.89 -0.44 2.62
N LYS A 284 17.00 -0.91 3.22
CA LYS A 284 17.47 -2.29 3.09
C LYS A 284 16.35 -3.29 3.38
N TYR A 285 16.25 -4.31 2.52
CA TYR A 285 15.44 -5.49 2.80
C TYR A 285 16.18 -6.43 3.76
N TYR A 286 15.47 -6.83 4.79
CA TYR A 286 15.82 -7.92 5.67
C TYR A 286 14.98 -9.14 5.31
N SER A 287 15.33 -10.31 5.84
CA SER A 287 14.62 -11.53 5.50
C SER A 287 14.59 -12.56 6.61
N PHE A 288 13.59 -13.43 6.56
CA PHE A 288 13.51 -14.65 7.36
C PHE A 288 13.08 -15.84 6.50
N PRO A 289 13.38 -17.09 6.91
CA PRO A 289 12.98 -18.27 6.15
C PRO A 289 11.47 -18.42 6.06
N LEU A 290 10.96 -18.72 4.85
CA LEU A 290 9.55 -19.03 4.63
C LEU A 290 9.12 -20.20 5.53
N PHE A 291 9.92 -21.28 5.56
CA PHE A 291 9.70 -22.45 6.39
C PHE A 291 10.70 -22.48 7.56
N ALA A 292 10.52 -21.57 8.53
CA ALA A 292 11.41 -21.47 9.68
C ALA A 292 11.10 -22.47 10.81
N ASP A 293 9.87 -23.01 10.86
CA ASP A 293 9.49 -24.03 11.84
C ASP A 293 10.19 -25.36 11.49
N PRO A 294 10.98 -25.96 12.39
CA PRO A 294 11.60 -27.27 12.17
C PRO A 294 10.61 -28.39 11.85
N LYS A 295 9.32 -28.24 12.21
CA LYS A 295 8.25 -29.20 11.92
C LYS A 295 7.59 -28.97 10.54
N SER A 296 8.06 -27.99 9.77
CA SER A 296 7.47 -27.68 8.46
C SER A 296 7.71 -28.81 7.45
N ASN A 297 6.69 -29.08 6.63
CA ASN A 297 6.76 -30.01 5.50
C ASN A 297 7.24 -29.34 4.20
N GLY A 298 7.60 -28.05 4.23
CA GLY A 298 8.04 -27.29 3.05
C GLY A 298 6.94 -26.96 2.03
N ILE A 299 5.66 -27.22 2.35
CA ILE A 299 4.51 -26.94 1.47
C ILE A 299 3.67 -25.83 2.07
N TYR A 300 3.33 -25.96 3.35
CA TYR A 300 2.45 -25.04 4.05
C TYR A 300 3.05 -24.63 5.39
N THR A 301 2.84 -23.37 5.73
CA THR A 301 3.16 -22.79 7.03
C THR A 301 2.23 -21.63 7.34
N ASN A 302 2.05 -21.41 8.62
CA ASN A 302 1.33 -20.30 9.21
C ASN A 302 2.10 -19.72 10.40
N ILE A 303 3.44 -19.86 10.38
CA ILE A 303 4.29 -19.07 11.27
C ILE A 303 3.93 -17.59 11.10
N TRP A 304 3.97 -16.85 12.18
CA TRP A 304 3.68 -15.43 12.17
C TRP A 304 4.86 -14.64 12.74
N GLN A 305 4.90 -13.36 12.42
CA GLN A 305 6.06 -12.51 12.72
C GLN A 305 5.70 -11.48 13.77
N ARG A 306 6.62 -11.21 14.68
CA ARG A 306 6.61 -10.02 15.52
C ARG A 306 7.85 -9.21 15.27
N PHE A 307 7.67 -7.90 15.15
CA PHE A 307 8.75 -6.92 15.11
C PHE A 307 8.64 -6.02 16.34
N ASP A 308 9.62 -6.09 17.23
CA ASP A 308 9.74 -5.19 18.36
C ASP A 308 10.63 -4.00 17.96
N LEU A 309 10.02 -2.82 17.86
CA LEU A 309 10.74 -1.57 17.69
C LEU A 309 11.16 -1.08 19.06
N MET A 310 12.46 -0.95 19.32
CA MET A 310 12.99 -0.56 20.62
C MET A 310 13.94 0.62 20.51
N SER A 311 13.91 1.57 21.44
CA SER A 311 14.82 2.71 21.41
C SER A 311 16.29 2.29 21.48
N ILE A 312 17.19 3.13 20.99
CA ILE A 312 18.63 2.87 21.07
C ILE A 312 19.05 2.67 22.53
N GLY A 313 19.76 1.58 22.82
CA GLY A 313 20.15 1.17 24.18
C GLY A 313 19.20 0.16 24.83
N MET A 314 18.00 -0.04 24.27
CA MET A 314 17.07 -1.10 24.67
C MET A 314 17.20 -2.33 23.77
N ASN A 315 16.89 -3.48 24.36
CA ASN A 315 16.74 -4.77 23.71
C ASN A 315 15.72 -5.63 24.48
N PRO A 316 15.31 -6.80 23.95
CA PRO A 316 14.30 -7.61 24.59
C PRO A 316 14.63 -8.11 26.01
N ALA A 317 15.92 -8.23 26.37
CA ALA A 317 16.33 -8.67 27.70
C ALA A 317 16.27 -7.56 28.77
N ASN A 318 16.19 -6.27 28.38
CA ASN A 318 16.14 -5.15 29.31
C ASN A 318 14.91 -4.24 29.09
N ASN A 319 13.87 -4.74 28.44
CA ASN A 319 12.62 -4.01 28.24
C ASN A 319 11.90 -3.79 29.58
N PRO A 320 11.73 -2.54 30.06
CA PRO A 320 11.08 -2.27 31.34
C PRO A 320 9.54 -2.24 31.23
N TYR A 321 8.98 -2.38 30.03
CA TYR A 321 7.56 -2.23 29.77
C TYR A 321 6.83 -3.56 29.77
N GLU A 322 5.69 -3.58 30.44
CA GLU A 322 4.76 -4.71 30.40
C GLU A 322 4.11 -4.88 29.01
N PRO A 323 3.84 -6.11 28.54
CA PRO A 323 3.26 -6.39 27.22
C PRO A 323 1.96 -5.68 26.87
N PHE A 324 1.21 -5.21 27.86
CA PHE A 324 -0.08 -4.55 27.68
C PHE A 324 -0.02 -3.03 27.81
N LEU A 325 1.15 -2.46 28.14
CA LEU A 325 1.30 -1.03 28.38
C LEU A 325 1.29 -0.25 27.06
N MET A 326 0.27 0.58 26.85
CA MET A 326 0.14 1.36 25.62
C MET A 326 1.08 2.58 25.56
N ASN A 327 1.34 3.24 26.70
CA ASN A 327 2.26 4.36 26.73
C ASN A 327 3.65 3.90 27.14
N THR A 328 4.55 3.83 26.17
CA THR A 328 5.96 3.48 26.35
C THR A 328 6.87 4.70 26.15
N ASP A 329 6.30 5.92 26.09
CA ASP A 329 7.00 7.16 25.72
C ASP A 329 7.78 7.04 24.38
N GLY A 330 7.26 6.20 23.48
CA GLY A 330 7.87 5.90 22.18
C GLY A 330 9.14 5.06 22.24
N ASN A 331 9.47 4.48 23.39
CA ASN A 331 10.66 3.64 23.58
C ASN A 331 10.49 2.21 23.12
N TRP A 332 9.25 1.72 23.06
CA TRP A 332 8.95 0.37 22.58
C TRP A 332 7.60 0.33 21.88
N ALA A 333 7.56 -0.30 20.71
CA ALA A 333 6.31 -0.61 20.04
C ALA A 333 6.40 -1.92 19.26
N PRO A 334 5.53 -2.90 19.52
CA PRO A 334 5.48 -4.11 18.75
C PRO A 334 4.53 -4.03 17.56
N ILE A 335 4.87 -4.78 16.52
CA ILE A 335 4.04 -5.02 15.35
C ILE A 335 3.92 -6.53 15.18
N ASN A 336 2.70 -7.06 15.21
CA ASN A 336 2.43 -8.46 14.96
C ASN A 336 1.83 -8.62 13.56
N CYS A 337 2.47 -9.41 12.72
CA CYS A 337 2.01 -9.76 11.38
C CYS A 337 1.49 -11.20 11.42
N MET A 338 0.20 -11.35 11.68
CA MET A 338 -0.44 -12.64 11.94
C MET A 338 -1.80 -12.76 11.24
N LEU A 339 -2.04 -13.95 10.69
CA LEU A 339 -3.32 -14.33 10.08
C LEU A 339 -3.87 -13.25 9.13
N ASP A 340 -5.08 -12.76 9.40
CA ASP A 340 -5.81 -11.75 8.64
C ASP A 340 -5.57 -10.31 9.14
N GLY A 341 -4.70 -10.11 10.13
CA GLY A 341 -4.45 -8.81 10.76
C GLY A 341 -5.63 -8.27 11.59
N LYS A 342 -6.69 -9.06 11.78
CA LYS A 342 -7.88 -8.71 12.57
C LYS A 342 -8.05 -9.62 13.78
N SER A 343 -7.51 -10.84 13.70
CA SER A 343 -7.45 -11.79 14.79
C SER A 343 -6.66 -11.21 15.98
N ALA A 344 -7.26 -11.23 17.17
CA ALA A 344 -6.54 -10.92 18.40
C ALA A 344 -5.54 -12.04 18.74
N LEU A 345 -4.37 -11.63 19.24
CA LEU A 345 -3.45 -12.52 19.95
C LEU A 345 -4.09 -12.97 21.27
N GLN A 346 -3.80 -14.20 21.71
CA GLN A 346 -4.20 -14.67 23.03
C GLN A 346 -3.38 -13.94 24.10
N GLY A 347 -4.08 -13.33 25.06
CA GLY A 347 -3.48 -12.50 26.10
C GLY A 347 -3.59 -11.00 25.79
N ASN A 348 -3.05 -10.19 26.70
CA ASN A 348 -2.99 -8.74 26.50
C ASN A 348 -1.66 -8.38 25.81
N ASP A 349 -1.76 -7.78 24.63
CA ASP A 349 -0.61 -7.30 23.88
C ASP A 349 -0.88 -5.88 23.36
N ASN A 350 0.13 -5.02 23.45
CA ASN A 350 0.12 -3.63 23.05
C ASN A 350 0.62 -3.44 21.60
N GLY A 351 0.69 -4.52 20.81
CA GLY A 351 1.19 -4.49 19.45
C GLY A 351 0.12 -4.15 18.43
N ALA A 352 0.52 -3.41 17.41
CA ALA A 352 -0.31 -3.21 16.23
C ALA A 352 -0.46 -4.54 15.48
N GLN A 353 -1.64 -4.80 14.92
CA GLN A 353 -1.94 -6.02 14.18
C GLN A 353 -1.95 -5.73 12.67
N LEU A 354 -1.17 -6.51 11.93
CA LEU A 354 -1.13 -6.53 10.47
C LEU A 354 -1.34 -7.96 9.99
N PRO A 355 -1.77 -8.17 8.73
CA PRO A 355 -1.84 -9.49 8.13
C PRO A 355 -0.48 -10.21 8.13
N ASN A 356 -0.52 -11.54 8.06
CA ASN A 356 0.70 -12.33 7.92
C ASN A 356 1.44 -11.93 6.63
N MET A 357 2.78 -11.85 6.70
CA MET A 357 3.60 -11.60 5.52
C MET A 357 3.66 -12.81 4.58
N ILE A 358 3.28 -14.00 5.05
CA ILE A 358 3.23 -15.22 4.22
C ILE A 358 1.86 -15.35 3.57
N ILE A 359 1.86 -15.54 2.25
CA ILE A 359 0.62 -15.77 1.48
C ILE A 359 0.40 -17.27 1.32
N ASN A 360 -0.81 -17.70 1.68
CA ASN A 360 -1.27 -19.08 1.57
C ASN A 360 -2.43 -19.15 0.56
N ILE A 361 -2.21 -19.77 -0.60
CA ILE A 361 -3.21 -19.87 -1.68
C ILE A 361 -3.17 -21.26 -2.34
N HIS A 362 -4.24 -21.66 -3.02
CA HIS A 362 -4.21 -22.84 -3.89
C HIS A 362 -3.25 -22.60 -5.06
N SER A 363 -2.27 -23.49 -5.25
CA SER A 363 -1.34 -23.42 -6.38
C SER A 363 -0.84 -24.81 -6.76
N GLY A 364 -0.93 -25.14 -8.06
CA GLY A 364 -0.67 -26.49 -8.54
C GLY A 364 -1.62 -27.48 -7.87
N ILE A 365 -1.07 -28.61 -7.40
CA ILE A 365 -1.83 -29.67 -6.69
C ILE A 365 -2.05 -29.38 -5.19
N HIS A 366 -1.48 -28.30 -4.66
CA HIS A 366 -1.48 -28.03 -3.21
C HIS A 366 -2.49 -26.94 -2.85
N ASN A 367 -3.37 -27.25 -1.89
CA ASN A 367 -4.38 -26.33 -1.40
C ASN A 367 -4.47 -26.38 0.14
N PRO A 368 -3.87 -25.42 0.88
CA PRO A 368 -3.06 -24.28 0.42
C PRO A 368 -1.57 -24.61 0.25
N ARG A 369 -0.84 -23.75 -0.49
CA ARG A 369 0.62 -23.67 -0.54
C ARG A 369 1.09 -22.30 -0.06
N SER A 370 2.19 -22.27 0.68
CA SER A 370 2.80 -21.04 1.20
C SER A 370 3.82 -20.46 0.22
N PHE A 371 3.84 -19.13 0.15
CA PHE A 371 4.74 -18.39 -0.72
C PHE A 371 5.47 -17.27 0.00
N ALA A 372 6.74 -17.12 -0.37
CA ALA A 372 7.55 -15.98 -0.01
C ALA A 372 7.04 -14.70 -0.68
N THR A 373 7.15 -13.58 0.03
CA THR A 373 6.68 -12.27 -0.43
C THR A 373 7.71 -11.20 -0.14
N VAL A 374 7.52 -10.03 -0.75
CA VAL A 374 8.29 -8.83 -0.46
C VAL A 374 7.37 -7.83 0.22
N ASN A 375 7.75 -7.38 1.39
CA ASN A 375 6.90 -6.55 2.25
C ASN A 375 7.57 -5.22 2.56
N THR A 376 6.71 -4.25 2.85
CA THR A 376 7.12 -2.94 3.33
C THR A 376 6.27 -2.57 4.53
N ILE A 377 6.91 -2.36 5.68
CA ILE A 377 6.27 -1.81 6.88
C ILE A 377 6.52 -0.31 6.94
N GLU A 378 5.45 0.47 7.02
CA GLU A 378 5.50 1.93 7.03
C GLU A 378 4.79 2.47 8.25
N ILE A 379 5.47 3.32 9.02
CA ILE A 379 4.94 3.95 10.22
C ILE A 379 4.74 5.42 9.93
N VAL A 380 3.51 5.91 10.11
CA VAL A 380 3.13 7.31 9.87
C VAL A 380 2.27 7.78 11.02
N ASN A 381 2.76 8.76 11.79
CA ASN A 381 1.99 9.44 12.83
C ASN A 381 1.21 8.48 13.73
N GLY A 382 1.92 7.46 14.21
CA GLY A 382 1.39 6.44 15.12
C GLY A 382 0.47 5.39 14.50
N ASN A 383 0.31 5.37 13.18
CA ASN A 383 -0.25 4.25 12.44
C ASN A 383 0.85 3.41 11.81
N VAL A 384 0.54 2.14 11.55
CA VAL A 384 1.40 1.23 10.78
C VAL A 384 0.63 0.66 9.60
N TYR A 385 1.34 0.52 8.49
CA TYR A 385 0.84 0.02 7.22
C TYR A 385 1.73 -1.12 6.73
N LEU A 386 1.12 -2.14 6.13
CA LEU A 386 1.79 -3.22 5.42
C LEU A 386 1.45 -3.14 3.94
N THR A 387 2.46 -3.07 3.09
CA THR A 387 2.32 -3.38 1.66
C THR A 387 2.97 -4.72 1.39
N THR A 388 2.25 -5.61 0.72
CA THR A 388 2.79 -6.91 0.29
C THR A 388 2.82 -6.96 -1.23
N ILE A 389 3.94 -7.42 -1.76
CA ILE A 389 4.20 -7.61 -3.18
C ILE A 389 4.47 -9.09 -3.37
N GLN A 390 3.80 -9.68 -4.35
CA GLN A 390 3.95 -11.11 -4.64
C GLN A 390 4.64 -11.35 -5.97
N ARG A 391 5.31 -12.49 -6.06
CA ARG A 391 5.72 -13.07 -7.33
C ARG A 391 4.57 -13.86 -7.93
N LYS A 392 4.61 -14.10 -9.24
CA LYS A 392 3.62 -14.95 -9.91
C LYS A 392 3.85 -16.42 -9.52
N TYR A 393 2.75 -17.14 -9.24
CA TYR A 393 2.78 -18.56 -8.87
C TYR A 393 2.06 -19.42 -9.91
N ALA A 394 2.26 -20.74 -9.83
CA ALA A 394 1.56 -21.67 -10.71
C ALA A 394 0.04 -21.63 -10.45
N PRO A 395 -0.81 -21.68 -11.49
CA PRO A 395 -2.26 -21.71 -11.31
C PRO A 395 -2.70 -22.99 -10.58
N PRO A 396 -3.87 -22.99 -9.91
CA PRO A 396 -4.48 -24.18 -9.33
C PRO A 396 -4.71 -25.31 -10.35
N ILE A 397 -4.57 -26.56 -9.92
CA ILE A 397 -4.99 -27.76 -10.64
C ILE A 397 -6.13 -28.36 -9.82
N TYR A 398 -7.36 -28.28 -10.34
CA TYR A 398 -8.59 -28.73 -9.66
C TYR A 398 -8.90 -30.20 -9.91
#